data_AF-A0A239JN22-F1
#
_entry.id   AF-A0A239JN22-F1
#
_cell.length_a   1.000
_cell.length_b   1.000
_cell.length_c   1.000
_cell.angle_alpha   90.00
_cell.angle_beta   90.00
_cell.angle_gamma   90.00
#
_symmetry.space_group_name_H-M   'P 1'
#
loop_
_entity.id
_entity.type
_entity.pdbx_description
1 polymer ?
#
loop_
_entity_poly.entity_id
_entity_poly.type
_entity_poly.pdbx_seq_one_letter_code
_entity_poly.pdbx_strand_id
1 'polypeptide(L)'
;MHDPGDPVPVRGGAVLLTDAYPAGPFDQRDIEARHDVLTWTGRALTASLEVAGRMTAVLTTTSDGPAGSATSTRTARRSISPTASPAPTAPPTRIPRRSVSTCGAAHVFRPGRRIRLQVTAYAHPRWEAPDSPGTCRIHHAAARPSRLLPVAE
;
A
#
# COMPACT_ATOMS: atom_id res chain seq x y z
N MET A 1 3.04 12.37 -6.93
CA MET A 1 2.85 13.54 -6.06
C MET A 1 1.58 13.28 -5.28
N HIS A 2 1.50 13.67 -4.02
CA HIS A 2 0.29 13.61 -3.22
C HIS A 2 -0.14 15.03 -2.86
N ASP A 3 -1.45 15.25 -2.76
CA ASP A 3 -2.04 16.56 -2.45
C ASP A 3 -3.09 16.37 -1.32
N PRO A 4 -2.95 17.02 -0.15
CA PRO A 4 -3.95 17.06 0.91
C PRO A 4 -5.34 17.51 0.45
N GLY A 5 -5.42 18.37 -0.57
CA GLY A 5 -6.68 18.85 -1.14
C GLY A 5 -7.41 17.84 -2.03
N ASP A 6 -6.72 16.79 -2.48
CA ASP A 6 -7.28 15.69 -3.27
C ASP A 6 -6.79 14.34 -2.72
N PRO A 7 -7.28 13.91 -1.54
CA PRO A 7 -6.81 12.69 -0.91
C PRO A 7 -7.29 11.43 -1.63
N VAL A 8 -6.45 10.39 -1.63
CA VAL A 8 -6.90 9.06 -2.09
C VAL A 8 -8.03 8.58 -1.16
N PRO A 9 -9.23 8.27 -1.70
CA PRO A 9 -10.34 7.86 -0.86
C PRO A 9 -10.16 6.43 -0.35
N VAL A 10 -10.53 6.21 0.91
CA VAL A 10 -10.65 4.86 1.46
C VAL A 10 -11.85 4.16 0.80
N ARG A 11 -11.60 2.96 0.25
CA ARG A 11 -12.64 2.12 -0.33
C ARG A 11 -12.45 0.66 0.09
N GLY A 12 -13.29 0.22 1.02
CA GLY A 12 -13.23 -1.14 1.56
C GLY A 12 -12.01 -1.41 2.44
N GLY A 13 -11.73 -2.70 2.60
CA GLY A 13 -10.63 -3.21 3.43
C GLY A 13 -11.08 -3.54 4.83
N ALA A 14 -10.11 -3.85 5.70
CA ALA A 14 -10.34 -4.04 7.12
C ALA A 14 -10.43 -2.66 7.80
N VAL A 15 -11.55 -1.96 7.60
CA VAL A 15 -11.85 -0.65 8.20
C VAL A 15 -12.92 -0.80 9.28
N LEU A 16 -12.85 0.05 10.30
CA LEU A 16 -13.88 0.24 11.32
C LEU A 16 -14.29 1.71 11.31
N LEU A 17 -14.78 2.16 10.15
CA LEU A 17 -15.23 3.54 9.91
C LEU A 17 -16.77 3.58 9.89
N THR A 18 -17.31 4.78 9.66
CA THR A 18 -18.77 4.99 9.51
C THR A 18 -19.32 4.25 8.28
N ASP A 19 -20.65 4.15 8.19
CA ASP A 19 -21.34 3.49 7.07
C ASP A 19 -21.06 4.11 5.70
N ALA A 20 -20.58 5.36 5.67
CA ALA A 20 -20.11 6.01 4.44
C ALA A 20 -18.83 5.34 3.86
N TYR A 21 -18.09 4.57 4.68
CA TYR A 21 -16.86 3.87 4.32
C TYR A 21 -16.93 2.38 4.71
N PRO A 22 -17.79 1.60 4.02
CA PRO A 22 -18.05 0.22 4.38
C PRO A 22 -16.80 -0.67 4.27
N ALA A 23 -16.68 -1.62 5.19
CA ALA A 23 -15.63 -2.63 5.18
C ALA A 23 -15.83 -3.69 4.08
N GLY A 24 -14.74 -4.34 3.66
CA GLY A 24 -14.80 -5.52 2.80
C GLY A 24 -14.22 -5.35 1.38
N PRO A 25 -14.53 -6.29 0.47
CA PRO A 25 -14.02 -6.28 -0.89
C PRO A 25 -14.74 -5.26 -1.76
N PHE A 26 -14.02 -4.25 -2.23
CA PHE A 26 -14.53 -3.29 -3.20
C PHE A 26 -13.64 -3.20 -4.42
N ASP A 27 -14.25 -2.90 -5.56
CA ASP A 27 -13.53 -2.58 -6.79
C ASP A 27 -12.66 -1.33 -6.61
N GLN A 28 -11.45 -1.39 -7.16
CA GLN A 28 -10.44 -0.36 -7.01
C GLN A 28 -10.08 0.33 -8.32
N ARG A 29 -10.70 -0.02 -9.45
CA ARG A 29 -10.34 0.51 -10.77
C ARG A 29 -10.27 2.04 -10.81
N ASP A 30 -11.23 2.73 -10.20
CA ASP A 30 -11.22 4.20 -10.17
C ASP A 30 -10.07 4.77 -9.33
N ILE A 31 -9.72 4.11 -8.23
CA ILE A 31 -8.60 4.50 -7.37
C ILE A 31 -7.26 4.21 -8.08
N GLU A 32 -7.15 3.08 -8.78
CA GLU A 32 -5.98 2.69 -9.57
C GLU A 32 -5.70 3.64 -10.73
N ALA A 33 -6.72 4.35 -11.23
CA ALA A 33 -6.58 5.32 -12.30
C ALA A 33 -5.96 6.64 -11.83
N ARG A 34 -5.88 6.88 -10.51
CA ARG A 34 -5.30 8.10 -9.97
C ARG A 34 -3.78 8.13 -10.16
N HIS A 35 -3.26 9.31 -10.49
CA HIS A 35 -1.84 9.54 -10.72
C HIS A 35 -0.96 9.39 -9.46
N ASP A 36 -1.58 9.48 -8.27
CA ASP A 36 -0.96 9.36 -6.95
C ASP A 36 -1.12 7.95 -6.33
N VAL A 37 -1.57 6.97 -7.13
CA VAL A 37 -1.67 5.56 -6.78
C VAL A 37 -0.82 4.72 -7.72
N LEU A 38 0.33 4.27 -7.24
CA LEU A 38 1.23 3.40 -8.01
C LEU A 38 0.72 1.97 -8.00
N THR A 39 0.58 1.36 -9.18
CA THR A 39 0.04 0.00 -9.31
C THR A 39 1.02 -0.94 -9.99
N TRP A 40 1.40 -2.02 -9.31
CA TRP A 40 2.16 -3.13 -9.89
C TRP A 40 1.27 -4.34 -10.02
N THR A 41 1.28 -4.98 -11.19
CA THR A 41 0.51 -6.20 -11.44
C THR A 41 1.44 -7.32 -11.86
N GLY A 42 1.40 -8.43 -11.13
CA GLY A 42 2.15 -9.63 -11.47
C GLY A 42 1.63 -10.33 -12.73
N ARG A 43 2.40 -11.33 -13.16
CA ARG A 43 1.94 -12.29 -14.18
C ARG A 43 0.70 -13.04 -13.70
N ALA A 44 -0.06 -13.56 -14.65
CA ALA A 44 -1.13 -14.50 -14.33
C ALA A 44 -0.54 -15.73 -13.64
N LEU A 45 -1.19 -16.18 -12.58
CA LEU A 45 -0.81 -17.36 -11.84
C LEU A 45 -1.09 -18.61 -12.69
N THR A 46 -0.12 -19.53 -12.70
CA THR A 46 -0.24 -20.82 -13.40
C THR A 46 -0.80 -21.93 -12.50
N ALA A 47 -0.79 -21.71 -11.18
CA ALA A 47 -1.32 -22.60 -10.16
C ALA A 47 -2.04 -21.77 -9.09
N SER A 48 -2.85 -22.43 -8.25
CA SER A 48 -3.46 -21.76 -7.09
C SER A 48 -2.38 -21.26 -6.13
N LEU A 49 -2.54 -20.03 -5.62
CA LEU A 49 -1.71 -19.49 -4.55
C LEU A 49 -2.59 -19.21 -3.33
N GLU A 50 -2.30 -19.88 -2.24
CA GLU A 50 -2.88 -19.58 -0.94
C GLU A 50 -2.07 -18.49 -0.23
N VAL A 51 -2.79 -17.52 0.33
CA VAL A 51 -2.24 -16.47 1.20
C VAL A 51 -3.05 -16.51 2.48
N ALA A 52 -2.40 -16.91 3.57
CA ALA A 52 -2.95 -16.90 4.91
C ALA A 52 -1.99 -16.12 5.83
N GLY A 53 -2.51 -15.17 6.59
CA GLY A 53 -1.73 -14.36 7.54
C GLY A 53 -1.40 -12.96 7.04
N ARG A 54 -0.41 -12.33 7.69
CA ARG A 54 0.02 -10.97 7.39
C ARG A 54 1.03 -10.98 6.24
N MET A 55 0.97 -9.95 5.40
CA MET A 55 1.96 -9.69 4.37
C MET A 55 2.74 -8.44 4.75
N THR A 56 4.03 -8.40 4.46
CA THR A 56 4.87 -7.24 4.73
C THR A 56 5.45 -6.72 3.43
N ALA A 57 5.14 -5.47 3.11
CA ALA A 57 5.81 -4.73 2.05
C ALA A 57 7.06 -4.05 2.62
N VAL A 58 8.22 -4.37 2.05
CA VAL A 58 9.47 -3.67 2.33
C VAL A 58 9.73 -2.75 1.16
N LEU A 59 9.67 -1.44 1.40
CA LEU A 59 9.76 -0.41 0.39
C LEU A 59 11.00 0.46 0.61
N THR A 60 11.74 0.72 -0.46
CA THR A 60 12.83 1.70 -0.45
C THR A 60 12.27 3.02 -0.98
N THR A 61 12.28 4.08 -0.17
CA THR A 61 11.53 5.31 -0.48
C THR A 61 12.35 6.57 -0.27
N THR A 62 12.16 7.58 -1.12
CA THR A 62 12.65 8.95 -0.89
C THR A 62 11.49 9.93 -0.95
N SER A 63 11.46 10.93 -0.07
CA SER A 63 10.43 11.97 0.01
C SER A 63 11.08 13.34 0.06
N ASP A 64 10.45 14.35 -0.55
CA ASP A 64 10.83 15.77 -0.44
C ASP A 64 9.98 16.56 0.58
N GLY A 65 8.84 16.02 1.03
CA GLY A 65 8.06 16.55 2.16
C GLY A 65 8.50 16.02 3.54
N PRO A 66 8.02 16.62 4.66
CA PRO A 66 8.35 16.18 6.02
C PRO A 66 8.09 14.67 6.20
N ALA A 67 9.00 14.00 6.92
CA ALA A 67 9.07 12.55 7.02
C ALA A 67 7.83 11.95 7.70
N GLY A 68 6.75 11.70 6.96
CA GLY A 68 5.51 11.20 7.56
C GLY A 68 4.50 10.55 6.63
N SER A 69 4.66 10.61 5.30
CA SER A 69 3.70 10.01 4.37
C SER A 69 3.53 8.50 4.59
N ALA A 70 2.35 8.13 5.09
CA ALA A 70 1.91 6.78 5.43
C ALA A 70 1.71 5.95 4.16
N THR A 71 2.71 5.12 3.82
CA THR A 71 2.57 4.20 2.70
C THR A 71 1.42 3.20 2.95
N SER A 72 0.37 3.26 2.12
CA SER A 72 -0.69 2.24 2.07
C SER A 72 -0.44 1.27 0.91
N THR A 73 -0.37 -0.03 1.20
CA THR A 73 -0.11 -1.13 0.27
C THR A 73 -1.36 -2.01 0.11
N ARG A 74 -2.03 -1.97 -1.05
CA ARG A 74 -3.26 -2.76 -1.27
C ARG A 74 -3.06 -3.86 -2.29
N THR A 75 -3.35 -5.11 -1.94
CA THR A 75 -3.26 -6.21 -2.90
C THR A 75 -4.62 -6.56 -3.54
N ALA A 76 -4.81 -6.44 -4.87
CA ALA A 76 -6.09 -6.84 -5.49
C ALA A 76 -6.20 -8.38 -5.53
N ARG A 77 -7.32 -9.07 -5.27
CA ARG A 77 -8.76 -8.84 -5.57
C ARG A 77 -9.63 -8.54 -4.32
N ARG A 78 -9.02 -8.34 -3.16
CA ARG A 78 -9.68 -8.00 -1.89
C ARG A 78 -8.84 -6.93 -1.22
N SER A 79 -9.43 -5.77 -0.97
CA SER A 79 -8.78 -4.64 -0.28
C SER A 79 -8.08 -5.12 0.99
N ILE A 80 -6.75 -5.02 1.01
CA ILE A 80 -5.93 -5.27 2.19
C ILE A 80 -5.23 -3.95 2.47
N SER A 81 -5.32 -3.45 3.69
CA SER A 81 -4.80 -2.13 4.07
C SER A 81 -3.77 -2.33 5.18
N PRO A 82 -2.57 -1.75 5.07
CA PRO A 82 -1.55 -1.96 6.06
C PRO A 82 -1.61 -0.97 7.22
N THR A 83 -1.14 -1.41 8.37
CA THR A 83 -0.79 -0.56 9.50
C THR A 83 0.70 -0.21 9.37
N ALA A 84 1.01 1.05 9.11
CA ALA A 84 2.37 1.58 9.20
C ALA A 84 2.51 2.35 10.52
N SER A 85 3.63 2.15 11.23
CA SER A 85 4.03 2.97 12.39
C SER A 85 4.97 4.08 11.91
N PRO A 86 4.88 5.32 12.42
CA PRO A 86 5.75 6.40 12.00
C PRO A 86 7.23 6.10 12.32
N ALA A 87 8.12 6.35 11.35
CA ALA A 87 9.57 6.21 11.50
C ALA A 87 10.20 7.54 11.99
N PRO A 88 11.31 7.51 12.75
CA PRO A 88 11.91 8.72 13.33
C PRO A 88 12.63 9.64 12.32
N THR A 89 12.63 10.93 12.66
CA THR A 89 13.06 12.12 11.90
C THR A 89 14.58 12.35 11.90
N ALA A 90 15.38 11.44 11.35
CA ALA A 90 16.80 11.69 11.12
C ALA A 90 17.13 11.69 9.61
N PRO A 91 17.94 12.62 9.09
CA PRO A 91 18.33 12.64 7.68
C PRO A 91 19.32 11.48 7.45
N PRO A 92 18.98 10.46 6.66
CA PRO A 92 19.84 9.32 6.56
C PRO A 92 20.86 9.55 5.42
N THR A 93 22.12 9.23 5.67
CA THR A 93 23.17 9.05 4.65
C THR A 93 22.87 7.91 3.67
N ARG A 94 21.74 7.20 3.87
CA ARG A 94 21.27 6.05 3.10
C ARG A 94 19.76 6.14 2.91
N ILE A 95 19.26 5.90 1.69
CA ILE A 95 17.81 5.94 1.42
C ILE A 95 17.07 4.99 2.39
N PRO A 96 16.08 5.48 3.14
CA PRO A 96 15.42 4.69 4.17
C PRO A 96 14.60 3.56 3.55
N ARG A 97 14.66 2.39 4.19
CA ARG A 97 13.74 1.29 3.95
C ARG A 97 12.60 1.37 4.96
N ARG A 98 11.36 1.31 4.46
CA ARG A 98 10.14 1.29 5.27
C ARG A 98 9.49 -0.08 5.15
N SER A 99 9.15 -0.67 6.29
CA SER A 99 8.37 -1.90 6.37
C SER A 99 6.92 -1.56 6.71
N VAL A 100 6.00 -2.11 5.94
CA VAL A 100 4.58 -1.79 5.99
C VAL A 100 3.82 -3.10 5.98
N SER A 101 3.19 -3.43 7.11
CA SER A 101 2.54 -4.72 7.31
C SER A 101 1.04 -4.62 7.08
N THR A 102 0.48 -5.56 6.34
CA THR A 102 -0.96 -5.64 6.12
C THR A 102 -1.71 -6.13 7.36
N CYS A 103 -3.01 -5.85 7.42
CA CYS A 103 -3.92 -6.71 8.18
C CYS A 103 -3.81 -8.17 7.70
N GLY A 104 -4.13 -9.13 8.56
CA GLY A 104 -4.18 -10.54 8.18
C GLY A 104 -5.17 -10.77 7.04
N ALA A 105 -4.82 -11.63 6.10
CA ALA A 105 -5.69 -12.04 5.00
C ALA A 105 -5.70 -13.57 4.90
N ALA A 106 -6.84 -14.13 4.46
CA ALA A 106 -6.96 -15.52 4.08
C ALA A 106 -7.65 -15.57 2.70
N HIS A 107 -6.91 -15.96 1.66
CA HIS A 107 -7.41 -16.01 0.29
C HIS A 107 -6.66 -17.01 -0.58
N VAL A 108 -7.40 -17.71 -1.45
CA VAL A 108 -6.82 -18.55 -2.50
C VAL A 108 -7.01 -17.87 -3.85
N PHE A 109 -5.91 -17.43 -4.45
CA PHE A 109 -5.87 -16.93 -5.81
C PHE A 109 -5.81 -18.10 -6.79
N ARG A 110 -6.89 -18.31 -7.55
CA ARG A 110 -6.96 -19.38 -8.56
C ARG A 110 -6.07 -19.11 -9.78
N PRO A 111 -5.72 -20.13 -10.59
CA PRO A 111 -5.03 -19.96 -11.87
C PRO A 111 -5.72 -18.93 -12.77
N GLY A 112 -4.94 -18.22 -13.58
CA GLY A 112 -5.41 -17.13 -14.44
C GLY A 112 -5.68 -15.81 -13.71
N ARG A 113 -5.68 -15.79 -12.36
CA ARG A 113 -5.72 -14.55 -11.59
C ARG A 113 -4.34 -13.89 -11.52
N ARG A 114 -4.33 -12.61 -11.22
CA ARG A 114 -3.11 -11.82 -11.01
C ARG A 114 -3.13 -11.25 -9.60
N ILE A 115 -1.95 -11.16 -9.01
CA ILE A 115 -1.74 -10.39 -7.78
C ILE A 115 -1.37 -8.99 -8.23
N ARG A 116 -2.03 -8.00 -7.63
CA ARG A 116 -1.73 -6.59 -7.86
C ARG A 116 -1.34 -5.97 -6.54
N LEU A 117 -0.43 -5.00 -6.51
CA LEU A 117 -0.07 -4.18 -5.36
C LEU A 117 -0.30 -2.72 -5.75
N GLN A 118 -1.05 -1.99 -4.93
CA GLN A 118 -1.23 -0.54 -5.04
C GLN A 118 -0.43 0.11 -3.91
N VAL A 119 0.31 1.18 -4.20
CA VAL A 119 1.02 1.99 -3.20
C VAL A 119 0.59 3.43 -3.35
N THR A 120 0.14 4.03 -2.25
CA THR A 120 -0.11 5.47 -2.18
C THR A 120 0.50 6.08 -0.91
N ALA A 121 0.64 7.40 -0.92
CA ALA A 121 1.23 8.21 0.14
C ALA A 121 0.37 8.30 1.40
N TYR A 122 -0.96 8.20 1.29
CA TYR A 122 -1.93 8.12 2.38
C TYR A 122 -3.33 7.84 1.80
N ALA A 123 -4.32 7.50 2.64
CA ALA A 123 -5.71 7.40 2.21
C ALA A 123 -6.70 7.86 3.30
N HIS A 124 -7.59 8.79 2.95
CA HIS A 124 -8.50 9.46 3.88
C HIS A 124 -9.91 8.83 3.83
N PRO A 125 -10.65 8.71 4.96
CA PRO A 125 -10.36 9.23 6.31
C PRO A 125 -9.67 8.24 7.24
N ARG A 126 -9.24 7.07 6.73
CA ARG A 126 -8.59 6.05 7.57
C ARG A 126 -7.27 6.55 8.16
N TRP A 127 -6.54 7.36 7.39
CA TRP A 127 -5.33 8.03 7.83
C TRP A 127 -5.48 9.53 7.57
N GLU A 128 -4.97 10.32 8.50
CA GLU A 128 -4.95 11.78 8.38
C GLU A 128 -4.14 12.20 7.15
N ALA A 129 -4.62 13.26 6.49
CA ALA A 129 -3.91 13.88 5.40
C ALA A 129 -2.68 14.64 5.96
N PRO A 130 -1.55 14.66 5.24
CA PRO A 130 -0.44 15.53 5.61
C PRO A 130 -0.84 17.01 5.45
N ASP A 131 -0.15 17.92 6.12
CA ASP A 131 -0.47 19.35 6.07
C ASP A 131 -0.13 20.02 4.73
N SER A 132 0.73 19.39 3.92
CA SER A 132 1.21 19.95 2.65
C SER A 132 1.40 18.89 1.56
N PRO A 133 1.32 19.29 0.27
CA PRO A 133 1.67 18.43 -0.86
C PRO A 133 3.13 17.96 -0.82
N GLY A 134 3.40 16.84 -1.49
CA GLY A 134 4.74 16.28 -1.55
C GLY A 134 4.91 15.17 -2.58
N THR A 135 6.16 14.75 -2.78
CA THR A 135 6.56 13.68 -3.70
C THR A 135 7.27 12.57 -2.96
N CYS A 136 6.58 11.44 -2.82
CA CYS A 136 7.20 10.17 -2.46
C CYS A 136 7.59 9.40 -3.72
N ARG A 137 8.82 8.88 -3.76
CA ARG A 137 9.32 8.00 -4.82
C ARG A 137 9.60 6.61 -4.26
N ILE A 138 9.07 5.59 -4.92
CA ILE A 138 9.33 4.18 -4.60
C ILE A 138 10.42 3.65 -5.53
N HIS A 139 11.51 3.13 -4.96
CA HIS A 139 12.62 2.54 -5.71
C HIS A 139 12.43 1.03 -5.82
N HIS A 140 12.61 0.44 -7.01
CA HIS A 140 12.39 -1.00 -7.25
C HIS A 140 13.49 -1.68 -8.09
N ALA A 141 14.62 -1.02 -8.33
CA ALA A 141 15.76 -1.59 -9.05
C ALA A 141 16.47 -2.67 -8.22
N ALA A 142 17.27 -3.53 -8.84
CA ALA A 142 18.01 -4.60 -8.16
C ALA A 142 18.90 -4.09 -7.00
N ALA A 143 19.52 -2.91 -7.15
CA ALA A 143 20.30 -2.27 -6.10
C ALA A 143 19.45 -1.71 -4.94
N ARG A 144 18.13 -1.55 -5.14
CA ARG A 144 17.16 -0.97 -4.20
C ARG A 144 15.83 -1.75 -4.25
N PRO A 145 15.83 -3.03 -3.84
CA PRO A 145 14.69 -3.91 -4.09
C PRO A 145 13.56 -3.62 -3.11
N SER A 146 12.45 -3.07 -3.62
CA SER A 146 11.15 -3.11 -2.94
C SER A 146 10.46 -4.45 -3.21
N ARG A 147 9.85 -5.06 -2.20
CA ARG A 147 9.26 -6.41 -2.30
C ARG A 147 8.12 -6.62 -1.32
N LEU A 148 7.19 -7.49 -1.70
CA LEU A 148 6.12 -7.99 -0.83
C LEU A 148 6.52 -9.40 -0.35
N LEU A 149 6.56 -9.59 0.96
CA LEU A 149 6.93 -10.85 1.60
C LEU A 149 5.70 -11.42 2.34
N PRO A 150 5.41 -12.72 2.24
CA PRO A 150 4.61 -13.37 3.26
C PRO A 150 5.39 -13.29 4.59
N VAL A 151 4.70 -13.05 5.71
CA VAL A 151 5.33 -13.26 7.02
C VAL A 151 5.43 -14.78 7.19
N ALA A 152 6.64 -15.33 7.21
CA ALA A 152 6.86 -16.66 7.76
C ALA A 152 6.54 -16.59 9.25
N GLU A 153 5.66 -17.46 9.74
CA GLU A 153 5.60 -17.78 11.17
C GLU A 153 6.91 -18.45 11.61
#